data_AF-A0A0Q6K081-F1
#
_entry.id   AF-A0A0Q6K081-F1
#
_cell.length_a   1.000
_cell.length_b   1.000
_cell.length_c   1.000
_cell.angle_alpha   90.00
_cell.angle_beta   90.00
_cell.angle_gamma   90.00
#
_symmetry.space_group_name_H-M   'P 1'
#
loop_
_entity.id
_entity.type
_entity.pdbx_description
1 polymer ?
#
loop_
_entity_poly.entity_id
_entity_poly.type
_entity_poly.pdbx_seq_one_letter_code
_entity_poly.pdbx_strand_id
1 'polypeptide(L)'
;MTSPDRRIIGVAPFHASGTLRGFVISGRWPDTTKEWAQLLAFTVRVASTPGLLDTSTVFCVREELPDDPHEGTVGIVVSEGPVIGDHAVTPERFALHQPAALMMLHPPSETMPTLPECAGAASGCVLLPGLPHLGLDHRAAWVEAEADGTVTSMISRVGLDPISHPDTAVLAMLLAA
;
A
#
# COMPACT_ATOMS: atom_id res chain seq x y z
N MET A 1 -2.40 13.47 30.88
CA MET A 1 -3.34 13.95 29.85
C MET A 1 -2.84 13.39 28.52
N THR A 2 -3.44 12.32 28.00
CA THR A 2 -3.03 11.73 26.71
C THR A 2 -3.40 12.69 25.60
N SER A 3 -2.42 13.10 24.78
CA SER A 3 -2.68 13.95 23.62
C SER A 3 -3.74 13.28 22.72
N PRO A 4 -4.77 14.00 22.25
CA PRO A 4 -5.84 13.43 21.42
C PRO A 4 -5.34 12.78 20.12
N ASP A 5 -4.12 13.12 19.69
CA ASP A 5 -3.47 12.62 18.48
C ASP A 5 -3.26 11.10 18.44
N ARG A 6 -3.16 10.44 19.59
CA ARG A 6 -2.83 9.00 19.65
C ARG A 6 -3.95 8.08 19.17
N ARG A 7 -5.12 8.62 18.80
CA ARG A 7 -6.27 7.87 18.29
C ARG A 7 -6.43 7.93 16.76
N ILE A 8 -5.83 8.92 16.11
CA ILE A 8 -6.00 9.17 14.67
C ILE A 8 -4.77 8.64 13.91
N ILE A 9 -5.01 8.11 12.72
CA ILE A 9 -3.95 7.73 11.78
C ILE A 9 -3.76 8.91 10.83
N GLY A 10 -2.64 9.62 10.97
CA GLY A 10 -2.23 10.68 10.05
C GLY A 10 -1.46 10.07 8.88
N VAL A 11 -1.73 10.53 7.65
CA VAL A 11 -1.02 10.08 6.44
C VAL A 11 -0.67 11.30 5.59
N ALA A 12 0.61 11.46 5.25
CA ALA A 12 1.08 12.55 4.39
C ALA A 12 1.95 11.99 3.26
N PRO A 13 1.60 12.19 1.98
CA PRO A 13 2.44 11.74 0.87
C PRO A 13 3.70 12.59 0.76
N PHE A 14 4.79 11.98 0.31
CA PHE A 14 6.00 12.69 -0.08
C PHE A 14 6.51 12.19 -1.43
N HIS A 15 7.13 13.09 -2.18
CA HIS A 15 7.63 12.82 -3.52
C HIS A 15 9.05 13.35 -3.67
N ALA A 16 9.78 12.79 -4.64
CA ALA A 16 11.09 13.29 -5.04
C ALA A 16 11.14 13.34 -6.57
N SER A 17 11.52 14.50 -7.09
CA SER A 17 11.57 14.77 -8.54
C SER A 17 10.24 14.52 -9.27
N GLY A 18 9.12 14.85 -8.62
CA GLY A 18 7.77 14.68 -9.18
C GLY A 18 7.16 13.28 -9.03
N THR A 19 7.95 12.27 -8.62
CA THR A 19 7.47 10.90 -8.42
C THR A 19 7.16 10.63 -6.95
N LEU A 20 6.00 10.02 -6.67
CA LEU A 20 5.63 9.55 -5.33
C LEU A 20 6.71 8.61 -4.78
N ARG A 21 7.22 8.92 -3.60
CA ARG A 21 8.22 8.09 -2.90
C ARG A 21 7.66 7.39 -1.70
N GLY A 22 6.52 7.83 -1.18
CA GLY A 22 5.92 7.18 -0.04
C GLY A 22 4.96 8.06 0.73
N PHE A 23 4.69 7.61 1.95
CA PHE A 23 3.79 8.25 2.90
C PHE A 23 4.41 8.24 4.28
N VAL A 24 4.36 9.38 4.97
CA VAL A 24 4.66 9.47 6.40
C VAL A 24 3.40 9.12 7.18
N ILE A 25 3.54 8.25 8.19
CA ILE A 25 2.46 7.86 9.08
C ILE A 25 2.68 8.51 10.44
N SER A 26 1.64 9.13 10.98
CA SER A 26 1.67 9.82 12.28
C SER A 26 0.53 9.37 13.19
N GLY A 27 0.69 9.56 14.50
CA GLY A 27 -0.28 9.17 15.52
C GLY A 27 -0.16 7.71 15.92
N ARG A 28 -0.64 6.78 15.07
CA ARG A 28 -0.47 5.33 15.24
C ARG A 28 -0.54 4.58 13.90
N TRP A 29 -0.02 3.36 13.87
CA TRP A 29 -0.24 2.44 12.75
C TRP A 29 -1.69 1.93 12.69
N PRO A 30 -2.20 1.54 11.50
CA PRO A 30 -3.46 0.84 11.39
C PRO A 30 -3.40 -0.53 12.09
N ASP A 31 -4.41 -0.83 12.90
CA ASP A 31 -4.46 -2.04 13.72
C ASP A 31 -5.36 -3.13 13.10
N THR A 32 -6.32 -2.74 12.26
CA THR A 32 -7.30 -3.65 11.67
C THR A 32 -7.22 -3.64 10.14
N THR A 33 -7.64 -4.73 9.48
CA THR A 33 -7.71 -4.79 8.01
C THR A 33 -8.56 -3.65 7.44
N LYS A 34 -9.59 -3.22 8.16
CA LYS A 34 -10.43 -2.07 7.76
C LYS A 34 -9.63 -0.77 7.76
N GLU A 35 -8.82 -0.51 8.78
CA GLU A 35 -7.99 0.69 8.84
C GLU A 35 -6.89 0.65 7.76
N TRP A 36 -6.32 -0.52 7.49
CA TRP A 36 -5.41 -0.71 6.35
C TRP A 36 -6.10 -0.46 5.00
N ALA A 37 -7.35 -0.91 4.82
CA ALA A 37 -8.12 -0.63 3.61
C ALA A 37 -8.42 0.88 3.45
N GLN A 38 -8.65 1.59 4.56
CA GLN A 38 -8.84 3.05 4.55
C GLN A 38 -7.56 3.80 4.22
N LEU A 39 -6.41 3.35 4.77
CA LEU A 39 -5.09 3.88 4.39
C LEU A 39 -4.85 3.64 2.90
N LEU A 40 -5.09 2.42 2.41
CA LEU A 40 -4.98 2.09 0.98
C LEU A 40 -5.87 2.99 0.12
N ALA A 41 -7.10 3.27 0.54
CA ALA A 41 -7.97 4.17 -0.20
C ALA A 41 -7.41 5.59 -0.30
N PHE A 42 -6.76 6.09 0.76
CA PHE A 42 -6.05 7.36 0.68
C PHE A 42 -4.86 7.28 -0.29
N THR A 43 -4.03 6.25 -0.21
CA THR A 43 -2.84 6.13 -1.08
C THR A 43 -3.21 5.94 -2.55
N VAL A 44 -4.29 5.21 -2.86
CA VAL A 44 -4.79 5.04 -4.23
C VAL A 44 -5.31 6.36 -4.80
N ARG A 45 -6.00 7.19 -3.99
CA ARG A 45 -6.38 8.56 -4.41
C ARG A 45 -5.19 9.45 -4.69
N VAL A 46 -4.10 9.29 -3.95
CA VAL A 46 -2.86 10.00 -4.27
C VAL A 46 -2.29 9.47 -5.60
N ALA A 47 -2.24 8.15 -5.79
CA ALA A 47 -1.79 7.50 -7.02
C ALA A 47 -2.66 7.81 -8.26
N SER A 48 -3.93 8.21 -8.09
CA SER A 48 -4.78 8.64 -9.21
C SER A 48 -4.39 10.01 -9.79
N THR A 49 -3.48 10.74 -9.13
CA THR A 49 -2.93 11.99 -9.66
C THR A 49 -2.03 11.69 -10.87
N PRO A 50 -2.37 12.18 -12.08
CA PRO A 50 -1.59 11.90 -13.28
C PRO A 50 -0.13 12.36 -13.16
N GLY A 51 0.80 11.49 -13.56
CA GLY A 51 2.25 11.76 -13.55
C GLY A 51 2.92 11.63 -12.18
N LEU A 52 2.18 11.32 -11.13
CA LEU A 52 2.76 11.11 -9.80
C LEU A 52 3.37 9.70 -9.65
N LEU A 53 2.83 8.71 -10.38
CA LEU A 53 3.41 7.38 -10.55
C LEU A 53 3.51 7.07 -12.04
N ASP A 54 4.68 6.58 -12.47
CA ASP A 54 4.94 6.23 -13.87
C ASP A 54 4.39 4.85 -14.23
N THR A 55 4.42 3.91 -13.28
CA THR A 55 4.04 2.51 -13.45
C THR A 55 3.62 1.90 -12.11
N SER A 56 3.05 0.70 -12.15
CA SER A 56 2.69 -0.11 -10.99
C SER A 56 3.89 -0.29 -10.07
N THR A 57 3.79 0.20 -8.84
CA THR A 57 4.90 0.33 -7.91
C THR A 57 4.59 -0.34 -6.57
N VAL A 58 5.55 -1.09 -6.05
CA VAL A 58 5.50 -1.71 -4.73
C VAL A 58 5.96 -0.70 -3.68
N PHE A 59 5.23 -0.65 -2.58
CA PHE A 59 5.56 0.12 -1.40
C PHE A 59 5.65 -0.78 -0.17
N CYS A 60 6.65 -0.55 0.66
CA CYS A 60 6.93 -1.32 1.86
C CYS A 60 6.72 -0.46 3.11
N VAL A 61 6.05 -1.04 4.11
CA VAL A 61 5.93 -0.44 5.45
C VAL A 61 7.23 -0.61 6.21
N ARG A 62 7.76 0.51 6.71
CA ARG A 62 8.94 0.57 7.57
C ARG A 62 8.59 1.25 8.87
N GLU A 63 8.73 0.51 9.97
CA GLU A 63 8.52 1.02 11.32
C GLU A 63 9.74 1.82 11.84
N GLU A 64 10.89 1.66 11.18
CA GLU A 64 12.10 2.44 11.43
C GLU A 64 11.85 3.92 11.07
N LEU A 65 12.10 4.80 12.04
CA LEU A 65 11.97 6.24 11.86
C LEU A 65 13.23 6.81 11.17
N PRO A 66 13.08 7.86 10.35
CA PRO A 66 14.23 8.64 9.87
C PRO A 66 14.95 9.33 11.04
N ASP A 67 16.18 9.78 10.79
CA ASP A 67 17.05 10.38 11.83
C ASP A 67 16.44 11.64 12.49
N ASP A 68 15.67 12.43 11.74
CA ASP A 68 14.98 13.63 12.22
C ASP A 68 13.48 13.58 11.82
N PRO A 69 12.66 12.79 12.53
CA PRO A 69 11.25 12.65 12.22
C PRO A 69 10.47 13.86 12.73
N HIS A 70 9.44 14.28 11.97
CA HIS A 70 8.48 15.25 12.48
C HIS A 70 7.79 14.70 13.75
N GLU A 71 7.41 15.59 14.67
CA GLU A 71 6.69 15.19 15.89
C GLU A 71 5.45 14.36 15.54
N GLY A 72 5.30 13.23 16.24
CA GLY A 72 4.17 12.31 16.08
C GLY A 72 4.31 11.28 14.96
N THR A 73 5.39 11.30 14.16
CA THR A 73 5.66 10.24 13.17
C THR A 73 5.89 8.90 13.86
N VAL A 74 5.22 7.87 13.37
CA VAL A 74 5.31 6.47 13.86
C VAL A 74 5.93 5.52 12.84
N GLY A 75 6.15 5.99 11.61
CA GLY A 75 6.86 5.25 10.58
C GLY A 75 6.54 5.76 9.19
N ILE A 76 6.99 5.02 8.19
CA ILE A 76 6.91 5.42 6.78
C ILE A 76 6.51 4.24 5.90
N VAL A 77 5.79 4.53 4.83
CA VAL A 77 5.55 3.61 3.71
C VAL A 77 6.41 4.11 2.56
N VAL A 78 7.32 3.31 2.02
CA VAL A 78 8.33 3.76 1.05
C VAL A 78 8.25 2.96 -0.24
N SER A 79 8.40 3.63 -1.36
CA SER A 79 8.52 3.00 -2.68
C SER A 79 9.77 2.12 -2.73
N GLU A 80 9.57 0.85 -3.06
CA GLU A 80 10.66 -0.12 -3.24
C GLU A 80 11.05 -0.25 -4.71
N GLY A 81 10.09 -0.06 -5.62
CA GLY A 81 10.34 -0.06 -7.05
C GLY A 81 9.14 -0.55 -7.87
N PRO A 82 9.25 -0.49 -9.20
CA PRO A 82 8.22 -1.00 -10.10
C PRO A 82 8.04 -2.52 -9.98
N VAL A 83 6.91 -3.02 -10.46
CA VAL A 83 6.64 -4.46 -10.56
C VAL A 83 7.35 -5.10 -11.75
N ILE A 84 7.54 -4.35 -12.84
CA ILE A 84 8.15 -4.80 -14.10
C ILE A 84 9.21 -3.78 -14.54
N GLY A 85 10.21 -4.25 -15.29
CA GLY A 85 11.27 -3.42 -15.89
C GLY A 85 12.63 -3.60 -15.23
N ASP A 86 13.61 -2.82 -15.67
CA ASP A 86 15.03 -2.98 -15.27
C ASP A 86 15.27 -2.69 -13.78
N HIS A 87 14.34 -2.00 -13.13
CA HIS A 87 14.38 -1.68 -11.70
C HIS A 87 13.31 -2.42 -10.90
N ALA A 88 12.74 -3.49 -11.47
CA ALA A 88 11.70 -4.27 -10.80
C ALA A 88 12.17 -4.81 -9.45
N VAL A 89 11.28 -4.78 -8.45
CA VAL A 89 11.55 -5.40 -7.16
C VAL A 89 11.70 -6.91 -7.37
N THR A 90 12.85 -7.45 -6.98
CA THR A 90 13.15 -8.86 -7.18
C THR A 90 12.29 -9.74 -6.28
N PRO A 91 11.93 -10.97 -6.71
CA PRO A 91 11.39 -11.99 -5.82
C PRO A 91 12.23 -12.15 -4.54
N GLU A 92 11.59 -12.57 -3.44
CA GLU A 92 12.25 -12.84 -2.16
C GLU A 92 12.96 -11.64 -1.51
N ARG A 93 12.76 -10.41 -2.03
CA ARG A 93 13.35 -9.17 -1.51
C ARG A 93 13.16 -9.02 0.00
N PHE A 94 12.05 -9.51 0.54
CA PHE A 94 11.67 -9.40 1.94
C PHE A 94 11.70 -10.74 2.68
N ALA A 95 12.30 -11.78 2.10
CA ALA A 95 12.38 -13.12 2.70
C ALA A 95 13.01 -13.11 4.11
N LEU A 96 14.08 -12.32 4.29
CA LEU A 96 14.82 -12.26 5.55
C LEU A 96 14.14 -11.37 6.60
N HIS A 97 13.47 -10.30 6.17
CA HIS A 97 12.81 -9.32 7.04
C HIS A 97 11.46 -8.95 6.44
N GLN A 98 10.42 -9.68 6.85
CA GLN A 98 9.07 -9.43 6.35
C GLN A 98 8.50 -8.16 6.97
N PRO A 99 8.04 -7.19 6.14
CA PRO A 99 7.38 -5.99 6.64
C PRO A 99 5.97 -6.30 7.17
N ALA A 100 5.45 -5.39 8.00
CA ALA A 100 4.09 -5.49 8.54
C ALA A 100 3.01 -5.43 7.43
N ALA A 101 3.31 -4.73 6.33
CA ALA A 101 2.48 -4.72 5.13
C ALA A 101 3.33 -4.42 3.88
N LEU A 102 2.86 -4.94 2.74
CA LEU A 102 3.26 -4.47 1.42
C LEU A 102 2.04 -3.88 0.71
N MET A 103 2.27 -2.86 -0.10
CA MET A 103 1.25 -2.27 -0.96
C MET A 103 1.72 -2.30 -2.41
N MET A 104 0.78 -2.38 -3.32
CA MET A 104 0.98 -2.17 -4.75
C MET A 104 0.01 -1.09 -5.19
N LEU A 105 0.51 -0.03 -5.83
CA LEU A 105 -0.31 1.05 -6.37
C LEU A 105 -0.15 1.08 -7.88
N HIS A 106 -1.29 1.10 -8.58
CA HIS A 106 -1.38 1.17 -10.03
C HIS A 106 -1.81 2.58 -10.45
N PRO A 107 -1.07 3.29 -11.30
CA PRO A 107 -1.53 4.55 -11.86
C PRO A 107 -2.74 4.34 -12.80
N PRO A 108 -3.47 5.40 -13.15
CA PRO A 108 -4.56 5.34 -14.13
C PRO A 108 -4.19 4.69 -15.47
N SER A 109 -2.95 4.87 -15.92
CA SER A 109 -2.43 4.32 -17.18
C SER A 109 -2.29 2.79 -17.19
N GLU A 110 -2.28 2.16 -16.02
CA GLU A 110 -2.07 0.70 -15.88
C GLU A 110 -3.22 0.01 -15.14
N THR A 111 -4.28 0.74 -14.84
CA THR A 111 -5.46 0.19 -14.17
C THR A 111 -6.53 -0.17 -15.20
N MET A 112 -7.06 -1.39 -15.10
CA MET A 112 -8.31 -1.77 -15.76
C MET A 112 -9.43 -1.73 -14.71
N PRO A 113 -10.22 -0.66 -14.64
CA PRO A 113 -11.23 -0.50 -13.60
C PRO A 113 -12.34 -1.55 -13.73
N THR A 114 -12.93 -1.91 -12.60
CA THR A 114 -14.02 -2.89 -12.55
C THR A 114 -15.27 -2.40 -13.31
N LEU A 115 -15.54 -1.09 -13.25
CA LEU A 115 -16.67 -0.46 -13.92
C LEU A 115 -16.20 0.31 -15.17
N PRO A 116 -16.83 0.09 -16.36
CA PRO A 116 -16.43 0.77 -17.59
C PRO A 116 -16.50 2.31 -17.53
N GLU A 117 -17.44 2.86 -16.76
CA GLU A 117 -17.62 4.30 -16.56
C GLU A 117 -16.49 4.96 -15.76
N CYS A 118 -15.69 4.17 -15.03
CA CYS A 118 -14.57 4.64 -14.22
C CYS A 118 -13.24 4.60 -14.97
N ALA A 119 -13.26 4.72 -16.30
CA ALA A 119 -12.06 4.75 -17.13
C ALA A 119 -11.08 5.83 -16.66
N GLY A 120 -9.82 5.44 -16.40
CA GLY A 120 -8.81 6.32 -15.81
C GLY A 120 -8.81 6.38 -14.28
N ALA A 121 -9.53 5.49 -13.60
CA ALA A 121 -9.32 5.24 -12.18
C ALA A 121 -7.94 4.63 -11.92
N ALA A 122 -7.37 4.91 -10.75
CA ALA A 122 -6.24 4.17 -10.20
C ALA A 122 -6.74 3.01 -9.34
N SER A 123 -5.90 2.02 -9.13
CA SER A 123 -6.18 0.93 -8.20
C SER A 123 -4.99 0.62 -7.30
N GLY A 124 -5.22 -0.19 -6.28
CA GLY A 124 -4.14 -0.71 -5.47
C GLY A 124 -4.57 -1.84 -4.56
N CYS A 125 -3.57 -2.52 -4.03
CA CYS A 125 -3.68 -3.64 -3.12
C CYS A 125 -2.80 -3.40 -1.90
N VAL A 126 -3.25 -3.84 -0.72
CA VAL A 126 -2.41 -4.02 0.47
C VAL A 126 -2.46 -5.49 0.87
N LEU A 127 -1.29 -6.09 1.11
CA LEU A 127 -1.12 -7.41 1.69
C LEU A 127 -0.55 -7.25 3.11
N LEU A 128 -1.26 -7.81 4.08
CA LEU A 128 -0.81 -7.99 5.46
C LEU A 128 -0.35 -9.45 5.59
N PRO A 129 0.97 -9.70 5.66
CA PRO A 129 1.48 -11.06 5.78
C PRO A 129 0.97 -11.72 7.06
N GLY A 130 0.47 -12.94 6.92
CA GLY A 130 0.13 -13.82 8.03
C GLY A 130 1.24 -14.83 8.29
N LEU A 131 1.03 -15.67 9.29
CA LEU A 131 1.78 -16.90 9.54
C LEU A 131 0.78 -18.07 9.51
N PRO A 132 0.38 -18.57 8.32
CA PRO A 132 -0.71 -19.55 8.22
C PRO A 132 -0.45 -20.84 8.98
N HIS A 133 0.83 -21.25 9.10
CA HIS A 133 1.23 -22.42 9.89
C HIS A 133 1.00 -22.25 11.40
N LEU A 134 0.81 -21.01 11.86
CA LEU A 134 0.39 -20.66 13.23
C LEU A 134 -1.09 -20.27 13.33
N GLY A 135 -1.86 -20.47 12.26
CA GLY A 135 -3.27 -20.05 12.18
C GLY A 135 -3.47 -18.53 12.06
N LEU A 136 -2.41 -17.79 11.71
CA LEU A 136 -2.51 -16.37 11.42
C LEU A 136 -2.66 -16.18 9.91
N ASP A 137 -3.89 -15.97 9.45
CA ASP A 137 -4.19 -15.85 8.03
C ASP A 137 -3.59 -14.59 7.39
N HIS A 138 -3.27 -14.70 6.11
CA HIS A 138 -3.05 -13.52 5.27
C HIS A 138 -4.33 -12.69 5.19
N ARG A 139 -4.15 -11.37 5.16
CA ARG A 139 -5.25 -10.41 5.01
C ARG A 139 -4.87 -9.44 3.90
N ALA A 140 -5.86 -9.01 3.13
CA ALA A 140 -5.61 -8.08 2.05
C ALA A 140 -6.81 -7.16 1.84
N ALA A 141 -6.55 -6.03 1.20
CA ALA A 141 -7.60 -5.18 0.67
C ALA A 141 -7.22 -4.65 -0.71
N TRP A 142 -8.24 -4.36 -1.51
CA TRP A 142 -8.13 -3.77 -2.84
C TRP A 142 -9.04 -2.56 -2.93
N VAL A 143 -8.56 -1.51 -3.57
CA VAL A 143 -9.31 -0.26 -3.75
C VAL A 143 -9.15 0.23 -5.19
N GLU A 144 -10.23 0.78 -5.74
CA GLU A 144 -10.23 1.59 -6.95
C GLU A 144 -10.71 3.01 -6.61
N ALA A 145 -10.05 4.02 -7.19
CA ALA A 145 -10.47 5.40 -7.04
C ALA A 145 -10.26 6.22 -8.32
N GLU A 146 -11.23 7.09 -8.61
CA GLU A 146 -11.21 8.00 -9.75
C GLU A 146 -10.25 9.18 -9.52
N ALA A 147 -9.98 9.93 -10.60
CA ALA A 147 -9.09 11.09 -10.56
C ALA A 147 -9.62 12.23 -9.67
N ASP A 148 -10.93 12.30 -9.43
CA ASP A 148 -11.53 13.25 -8.49
C ASP A 148 -11.47 12.79 -7.02
N GLY A 149 -10.93 11.59 -6.78
CA GLY A 149 -10.80 10.98 -5.46
C GLY A 149 -12.02 10.18 -5.01
N THR A 150 -13.03 9.98 -5.86
CA THR A 150 -14.17 9.10 -5.57
C THR A 150 -13.71 7.65 -5.51
N VAL A 151 -14.02 6.96 -4.40
CA VAL A 151 -13.72 5.53 -4.24
C VAL A 151 -14.87 4.71 -4.82
N THR A 152 -14.60 3.89 -5.83
CA THR A 152 -15.61 3.15 -6.59
C THR A 152 -15.68 1.68 -6.17
N SER A 153 -14.58 1.14 -5.67
CA SER A 153 -14.50 -0.21 -5.11
C SER A 153 -13.61 -0.23 -3.88
N MET A 154 -14.02 -0.96 -2.84
CA MET A 154 -13.21 -1.25 -1.67
C MET A 154 -13.56 -2.64 -1.14
N ILE A 155 -12.62 -3.58 -1.24
CA ILE A 155 -12.80 -4.96 -0.83
C ILE A 155 -11.74 -5.28 0.21
N SER A 156 -12.13 -5.87 1.34
CA SER A 156 -11.21 -6.33 2.40
C SER A 156 -11.50 -7.80 2.70
N ARG A 157 -10.46 -8.61 2.83
CA ARG A 157 -10.57 -10.07 3.06
C ARG A 157 -9.56 -10.55 4.10
N VAL A 158 -9.98 -11.57 4.85
CA VAL A 158 -9.17 -12.35 5.81
C VAL A 158 -9.23 -13.80 5.37
N GLY A 159 -8.15 -14.57 5.53
CA GLY A 159 -8.14 -15.98 5.14
C GLY A 159 -8.12 -16.17 3.63
N LEU A 160 -7.44 -15.27 2.90
CA LEU A 160 -7.27 -15.43 1.46
C LEU A 160 -6.06 -16.31 1.13
N ASP A 161 -6.15 -17.02 0.01
CA ASP A 161 -4.99 -17.57 -0.68
C ASP A 161 -4.33 -16.44 -1.50
N PRO A 162 -3.07 -16.04 -1.21
CA PRO A 162 -2.44 -14.94 -1.93
C PRO A 162 -2.34 -15.15 -3.44
N ILE A 163 -2.32 -16.38 -3.95
CA ILE A 163 -2.29 -16.64 -5.40
C ILE A 163 -3.64 -16.44 -6.10
N SER A 164 -4.72 -16.18 -5.35
CA SER A 164 -6.07 -15.99 -5.92
C SER A 164 -6.29 -14.63 -6.59
N HIS A 165 -5.35 -13.69 -6.45
CA HIS A 165 -5.38 -12.38 -7.10
C HIS A 165 -3.97 -11.99 -7.57
N PRO A 166 -3.79 -11.39 -8.76
CA PRO A 166 -2.47 -11.05 -9.30
C PRO A 166 -1.64 -10.19 -8.35
N ASP A 167 -2.20 -9.11 -7.81
CA ASP A 167 -1.46 -8.21 -6.91
C ASP A 167 -0.97 -8.93 -5.65
N THR A 168 -1.83 -9.70 -4.98
CA THR A 168 -1.41 -10.44 -3.77
C THR A 168 -0.44 -11.56 -4.10
N ALA A 169 -0.51 -12.15 -5.31
CA ALA A 169 0.43 -13.17 -5.75
C ALA A 169 1.84 -12.57 -5.92
N VAL A 170 1.93 -11.40 -6.57
CA VAL A 170 3.19 -10.66 -6.69
C VAL A 170 3.71 -10.28 -5.31
N LEU A 171 2.89 -9.66 -4.46
CA LEU A 171 3.33 -9.25 -3.11
C LEU A 171 3.77 -10.46 -2.25
N ALA A 172 3.08 -11.60 -2.36
CA ALA A 172 3.49 -12.83 -1.68
C ALA A 172 4.81 -13.40 -2.21
N MET A 173 5.05 -13.34 -3.52
CA MET A 173 6.33 -13.76 -4.12
C MET A 173 7.51 -12.94 -3.60
N LEU A 174 7.31 -11.66 -3.28
CA LEU A 174 8.36 -10.81 -2.68
C LEU A 174 8.70 -11.20 -1.23
N LEU A 175 7.79 -11.89 -0.55
CA LEU A 175 7.91 -12.33 0.85
C LEU A 175 8.38 -13.79 0.99
N ALA A 176 8.23 -14.59 -0.07
CA ALA A 176 8.61 -15.99 -0.11
C ALA A 176 10.12 -16.15 0.12
N ALA A 177 10.51 -17.27 0.75
CA ALA A 177 11.88 -17.65 1.08
C ALA A 177 12.12 -19.11 0.65
#